data_AF-A0A8D5JV72-F1
#
_entry.id   AF-A0A8D5JV72-F1
#
_cell.length_a   1.000
_cell.length_b   1.000
_cell.length_c   1.000
_cell.angle_alpha   90.00
_cell.angle_beta   90.00
_cell.angle_gamma   90.00
#
_symmetry.space_group_name_H-M   'P 1'
#
loop_
_entity.id
_entity.type
_entity.pdbx_description
1 polymer ?
#
loop_
_entity_poly.entity_id
_entity_poly.type
_entity_poly.pdbx_seq_one_letter_code
_entity_poly.pdbx_strand_id
1 'polypeptide(L)'
;MNSTQKNLMISYKPIAIAALIAFFMLLTRGSHVLTAVSLPDASLALFLLGGLYLKRAWWFAAFFVLATVIDFGAAALDPMQGFCLTNGYWGLIPAYGAMWLGGLWLASRADAFAVKPYVLTSVITTVVAFVISTQAYYLFSGRFPNNGVLETLQYGWNYLPTYVGFTLMYMAAFWLAVKAFRLIQVGKSVQA
;
A
#
# COMPACT_ATOMS: atom_id res chain seq x y z
N MET A 1 1.54 27.12 -25.29
CA MET A 1 2.11 25.78 -25.03
C MET A 1 1.51 24.78 -26.03
N ASN A 2 2.32 24.11 -26.84
CA ASN A 2 1.90 23.20 -27.95
C ASN A 2 1.21 21.90 -27.42
N SER A 3 0.22 21.37 -28.16
CA SER A 3 -0.50 20.11 -27.87
C SER A 3 0.43 18.89 -27.66
N THR A 4 1.56 18.80 -28.37
CA THR A 4 2.56 17.74 -28.21
C THR A 4 3.25 17.81 -26.84
N GLN A 5 3.58 19.01 -26.37
CA GLN A 5 4.16 19.24 -25.03
C GLN A 5 3.15 18.91 -23.93
N LYS A 6 1.87 19.26 -24.13
CA LYS A 6 0.78 18.91 -23.19
C LYS A 6 0.55 17.39 -23.10
N ASN A 7 0.67 16.67 -24.22
CA ASN A 7 0.54 15.21 -24.27
C ASN A 7 1.75 14.48 -23.64
N LEU A 8 2.97 14.95 -23.88
CA LEU A 8 4.17 14.49 -23.16
C LEU A 8 4.03 14.75 -21.65
N MET A 9 3.49 15.91 -21.26
CA MET A 9 3.28 16.26 -19.85
C MET A 9 2.23 15.45 -19.11
N ILE A 10 1.24 14.93 -19.83
CA ILE A 10 0.21 14.02 -19.29
C ILE A 10 0.76 12.59 -19.16
N SER A 11 1.73 12.20 -20.01
CA SER A 11 2.28 10.84 -20.05
C SER A 11 3.30 10.54 -18.94
N TYR A 12 4.12 11.50 -18.50
CA TYR A 12 5.15 11.22 -17.49
C TYR A 12 4.63 11.17 -16.05
N LYS A 13 3.49 11.80 -15.74
CA LYS A 13 3.01 11.91 -14.35
C LYS A 13 2.71 10.54 -13.73
N PRO A 14 1.99 9.63 -14.40
CA PRO A 14 1.80 8.28 -13.88
C PRO A 14 3.12 7.52 -13.69
N ILE A 15 4.08 7.71 -14.60
CA ILE A 15 5.39 7.05 -14.54
C ILE A 15 6.19 7.56 -13.33
N ALA A 16 6.23 8.87 -13.10
CA ALA A 16 6.92 9.46 -11.96
C ALA A 16 6.30 9.01 -10.62
N ILE A 17 4.97 8.97 -10.54
CA ILE A 17 4.26 8.45 -9.36
C ILE A 17 4.57 6.97 -9.17
N ALA A 18 4.58 6.18 -10.24
CA ALA A 18 4.89 4.77 -10.16
C ALA A 18 6.35 4.51 -9.74
N ALA A 19 7.29 5.30 -10.25
CA ALA A 19 8.70 5.24 -9.85
C ALA A 19 8.87 5.59 -8.36
N LEU A 20 8.16 6.61 -7.86
CA LEU A 20 8.17 6.94 -6.43
C LEU A 20 7.59 5.80 -5.58
N ILE A 21 6.46 5.21 -6.00
CA ILE A 21 5.88 4.06 -5.31
C ILE A 21 6.88 2.89 -5.28
N ALA A 22 7.47 2.53 -6.43
CA ALA A 22 8.45 1.46 -6.51
C ALA A 22 9.67 1.71 -5.64
N PHE A 23 10.18 2.95 -5.61
CA PHE A 23 11.27 3.35 -4.73
C PHE A 23 10.92 3.14 -3.25
N PHE A 24 9.75 3.59 -2.79
CA PHE A 24 9.34 3.40 -1.40
C PHE A 24 9.05 1.92 -1.05
N MET A 25 8.58 1.11 -2.01
CA MET A 25 8.47 -0.34 -1.80
C MET A 25 9.84 -0.97 -1.57
N LEU A 26 10.83 -0.67 -2.43
CA LEU A 26 12.21 -1.16 -2.25
C LEU A 26 12.82 -0.68 -0.93
N LEU A 27 12.58 0.58 -0.57
CA LEU A 27 13.14 1.19 0.64
C LEU A 27 12.56 0.60 1.94
N THR A 28 11.28 0.23 1.96
CA THR A 28 10.62 -0.19 3.21
C THR A 28 10.47 -1.70 3.29
N ARG A 29 10.03 -2.35 2.22
CA ARG A 29 9.87 -3.81 2.14
C ARG A 29 11.21 -4.52 1.93
N GLY A 30 12.11 -3.93 1.15
CA GLY A 30 13.46 -4.46 0.94
C GLY A 30 14.45 -4.13 2.07
N SER A 31 14.07 -3.31 3.04
CA SER A 31 14.99 -2.84 4.09
C SER A 31 15.60 -3.95 4.94
N HIS A 32 14.88 -5.05 5.16
CA HIS A 32 15.39 -6.24 5.86
C HIS A 32 16.62 -6.87 5.19
N VAL A 33 16.82 -6.62 3.89
CA VAL A 33 17.96 -7.13 3.10
C VAL A 33 19.05 -6.06 2.94
N LEU A 34 18.68 -4.77 2.96
CA LEU A 34 19.53 -3.68 2.48
C LEU A 34 20.13 -2.81 3.60
N THR A 35 19.56 -2.76 4.80
CA THR A 35 19.96 -1.77 5.83
C THR A 35 19.94 -2.33 7.26
N ALA A 36 20.79 -1.78 8.13
CA ALA A 36 20.82 -2.11 9.57
C ALA A 36 19.62 -1.54 10.36
N VAL A 37 18.88 -0.61 9.75
CA VAL A 37 17.64 -0.04 10.29
C VAL A 37 16.52 -0.33 9.30
N SER A 38 15.50 -1.09 9.71
CA SER A 38 14.34 -1.41 8.88
C SER A 38 13.21 -0.44 9.15
N LEU A 39 12.79 0.31 8.12
CA LEU A 39 11.55 1.08 8.18
C LEU A 39 10.35 0.13 8.13
N PRO A 40 9.22 0.46 8.78
CA PRO A 40 8.00 -0.32 8.63
C PRO A 40 7.57 -0.43 7.15
N ASP A 41 7.05 -1.59 6.74
CA ASP A 41 6.58 -1.78 5.36
C ASP A 41 5.44 -0.81 5.00
N ALA A 42 5.64 -0.01 3.96
CA ALA A 42 4.66 0.97 3.48
C ALA A 42 3.67 0.40 2.45
N SER A 43 3.79 -0.87 2.07
CA SER A 43 3.09 -1.46 0.92
C SER A 43 1.58 -1.18 0.89
N LEU A 44 0.87 -1.33 2.02
CA LEU A 44 -0.57 -1.09 2.08
C LEU A 44 -0.94 0.36 1.74
N ALA A 45 -0.24 1.32 2.33
CA ALA A 45 -0.43 2.74 2.02
C ALA A 45 -0.11 3.01 0.54
N LEU A 46 0.97 2.41 0.02
CA LEU A 46 1.38 2.57 -1.38
C LEU A 46 0.36 1.98 -2.37
N PHE A 47 -0.28 0.85 -2.07
CA PHE A 47 -1.35 0.30 -2.91
C PHE A 47 -2.60 1.19 -2.91
N LEU A 48 -2.97 1.78 -1.78
CA LEU A 48 -4.07 2.75 -1.71
C LEU A 48 -3.74 4.02 -2.50
N LEU A 49 -2.54 4.58 -2.33
CA LEU A 49 -2.07 5.74 -3.10
C LEU A 49 -1.95 5.42 -4.60
N GLY A 50 -1.53 4.20 -4.95
CA GLY A 50 -1.52 3.71 -6.33
C GLY A 50 -2.92 3.72 -6.94
N GLY A 51 -3.92 3.20 -6.22
CA GLY A 51 -5.33 3.28 -6.65
C GLY A 51 -5.81 4.71 -6.81
N LEU A 52 -5.42 5.60 -5.88
CA LEU A 52 -5.79 7.02 -5.89
C LEU A 52 -5.25 7.76 -7.13
N TYR A 53 -3.97 7.56 -7.45
CA TYR A 53 -3.26 8.35 -8.46
C TYR A 53 -3.15 7.70 -9.84
N LEU A 54 -2.96 6.38 -9.91
CA LEU A 54 -2.64 5.67 -11.15
C LEU A 54 -3.87 5.05 -11.82
N LYS A 55 -4.87 4.65 -11.01
CA LYS A 55 -6.22 4.20 -11.40
C LYS A 55 -6.34 2.95 -12.29
N ARG A 56 -5.29 2.55 -13.02
CA ARG A 56 -5.30 1.42 -13.96
C ARG A 56 -4.84 0.13 -13.28
N ALA A 57 -5.59 -0.96 -13.49
CA ALA A 57 -5.33 -2.25 -12.85
C ALA A 57 -3.96 -2.87 -13.20
N TRP A 58 -3.36 -2.54 -14.34
CA TRP A 58 -2.03 -3.06 -14.68
C TRP A 58 -0.94 -2.54 -13.73
N TRP A 59 -1.10 -1.33 -13.16
CA TRP A 59 -0.16 -0.81 -12.17
C TRP A 59 -0.25 -1.58 -10.86
N PHE A 60 -1.46 -1.98 -10.45
CA PHE A 60 -1.66 -2.88 -9.33
C PHE A 60 -0.89 -4.19 -9.55
N ALA A 61 -1.05 -4.81 -10.73
CA ALA A 61 -0.33 -6.03 -11.07
C ALA A 61 1.19 -5.83 -11.06
N ALA A 62 1.69 -4.72 -11.62
CA ALA A 62 3.11 -4.39 -11.64
C ALA A 62 3.71 -4.26 -10.22
N PHE A 63 3.02 -3.56 -9.30
CA PHE A 63 3.49 -3.44 -7.91
C PHE A 63 3.35 -4.73 -7.12
N PHE A 64 2.34 -5.55 -7.41
CA PHE A 64 2.24 -6.87 -6.79
C PHE A 64 3.39 -7.77 -7.23
N VAL A 65 3.71 -7.79 -8.53
CA VAL A 65 4.90 -8.50 -9.04
C VAL A 65 6.17 -7.96 -8.40
N LEU A 66 6.31 -6.64 -8.26
CA LEU A 66 7.47 -6.05 -7.58
C LEU A 66 7.57 -6.51 -6.12
N ALA A 67 6.47 -6.52 -5.37
CA ALA A 67 6.43 -7.04 -4.00
C ALA A 67 6.88 -8.50 -3.95
N THR A 68 6.35 -9.34 -4.85
CA THR A 68 6.72 -10.77 -4.95
C THR A 68 8.20 -10.93 -5.27
N VAL A 69 8.75 -10.15 -6.21
CA VAL A 69 10.18 -10.20 -6.54
C VAL A 69 11.03 -9.80 -5.34
N ILE A 70 10.64 -8.77 -4.58
CA ILE A 70 11.35 -8.36 -3.36
C ILE A 70 11.34 -9.50 -2.33
N ASP A 71 10.18 -10.09 -2.05
CA ASP A 71 10.05 -11.09 -0.98
C ASP A 71 10.74 -12.42 -1.34
N PHE A 72 10.51 -12.94 -2.54
CA PHE A 72 11.14 -14.19 -3.00
C PHE A 72 12.63 -13.99 -3.25
N GLY A 73 13.06 -12.80 -3.70
CA GLY A 73 14.46 -12.44 -3.81
C GLY A 73 15.15 -12.42 -2.44
N ALA A 74 14.52 -11.82 -1.42
CA ALA A 74 15.00 -11.84 -0.04
C ALA A 74 15.12 -13.28 0.49
N ALA A 75 14.12 -14.11 0.27
CA ALA A 75 14.12 -15.52 0.68
C ALA A 75 15.16 -16.37 -0.06
N ALA A 76 15.50 -16.03 -1.31
CA ALA A 76 16.55 -16.71 -2.06
C ALA A 76 17.96 -16.38 -1.52
N LEU A 77 18.15 -15.19 -0.94
CA LEU A 77 19.41 -14.77 -0.32
C LEU A 77 19.52 -15.26 1.14
N ASP A 78 18.41 -15.23 1.87
CA ASP A 78 18.29 -15.70 3.25
C ASP A 78 17.00 -16.53 3.41
N PRO A 79 17.10 -17.88 3.46
CA PRO A 79 15.94 -18.75 3.61
C PRO A 79 15.10 -18.49 4.86
N MET A 80 15.65 -17.84 5.91
CA MET A 80 14.89 -17.47 7.10
C MET A 80 13.79 -16.44 6.78
N GLN A 81 13.99 -15.61 5.76
CA GLN A 81 13.00 -14.64 5.27
C GLN A 81 11.85 -15.32 4.52
N GLY A 82 12.06 -16.56 4.07
CA GLY A 82 11.06 -17.36 3.36
C GLY A 82 9.96 -17.91 4.27
N PHE A 83 9.99 -17.64 5.58
CA PHE A 83 8.99 -18.14 6.51
C PHE A 83 7.58 -17.79 6.02
N CYS A 84 7.23 -16.53 5.79
CA CYS A 84 5.86 -16.18 5.40
C CYS A 84 5.46 -16.60 3.96
N LEU A 85 6.40 -17.09 3.14
CA LEU A 85 6.18 -17.50 1.75
C LEU A 85 5.57 -18.91 1.67
N THR A 86 4.28 -18.97 1.95
CA THR A 86 3.44 -20.18 1.85
C THR A 86 2.31 -19.97 0.86
N ASN A 87 1.43 -20.95 0.64
CA ASN A 87 0.24 -20.74 -0.20
C ASN A 87 -0.66 -19.59 0.31
N GLY A 88 -0.61 -19.27 1.61
CA GLY A 88 -1.29 -18.10 2.18
C GLY A 88 -0.81 -16.75 1.65
N TYR A 89 0.40 -16.69 1.08
CA TYR A 89 0.97 -15.47 0.49
C TYR A 89 0.07 -14.85 -0.59
N TRP A 90 -0.60 -15.69 -1.39
CA TRP A 90 -1.49 -15.23 -2.46
C TRP A 90 -2.73 -14.49 -1.95
N GLY A 91 -3.06 -14.61 -0.66
CA GLY A 91 -4.04 -13.76 0.02
C GLY A 91 -3.69 -12.28 0.03
N LEU A 92 -2.44 -11.92 -0.23
CA LEU A 92 -2.03 -10.52 -0.40
C LEU A 92 -2.67 -9.87 -1.64
N ILE A 93 -3.03 -10.64 -2.67
CA ILE A 93 -3.72 -10.10 -3.86
C ILE A 93 -5.04 -9.42 -3.46
N PRO A 94 -6.01 -10.12 -2.83
CA PRO A 94 -7.25 -9.47 -2.39
C PRO A 94 -7.04 -8.44 -1.27
N ALA A 95 -6.05 -8.61 -0.39
CA ALA A 95 -5.73 -7.62 0.64
C ALA A 95 -5.27 -6.28 0.05
N TYR A 96 -4.31 -6.31 -0.87
CA TYR A 96 -3.85 -5.12 -1.59
C TYR A 96 -4.92 -4.61 -2.56
N GLY A 97 -5.74 -5.50 -3.10
CA GLY A 97 -6.91 -5.14 -3.91
C GLY A 97 -7.88 -4.26 -3.12
N ALA A 98 -8.15 -4.58 -1.85
CA ALA A 98 -8.99 -3.74 -0.99
C ALA A 98 -8.40 -2.33 -0.81
N MET A 99 -7.08 -2.22 -0.60
CA MET A 99 -6.38 -0.92 -0.52
C MET A 99 -6.53 -0.14 -1.84
N TRP A 100 -6.27 -0.80 -2.97
CA TRP A 100 -6.34 -0.19 -4.30
C TRP A 100 -7.75 0.32 -4.63
N LEU A 101 -8.78 -0.49 -4.34
CA LEU A 101 -10.19 -0.10 -4.51
C LEU A 101 -10.56 1.08 -3.60
N GLY A 102 -10.01 1.15 -2.39
CA GLY A 102 -10.12 2.33 -1.52
C GLY A 102 -9.55 3.59 -2.17
N GLY A 103 -8.36 3.47 -2.76
CA GLY A 103 -7.74 4.54 -3.53
C GLY A 103 -8.62 5.02 -4.69
N LEU A 104 -9.17 4.10 -5.48
CA LEU A 104 -10.09 4.42 -6.57
C LEU A 104 -11.34 5.14 -6.06
N TRP A 105 -11.90 4.69 -4.93
CA TRP A 105 -13.04 5.34 -4.31
C TRP A 105 -12.72 6.77 -3.87
N LEU A 106 -11.58 6.99 -3.20
CA LEU A 106 -11.12 8.34 -2.84
C LEU A 106 -10.94 9.22 -4.08
N ALA A 107 -10.42 8.66 -5.17
CA ALA A 107 -10.20 9.40 -6.42
C ALA A 107 -11.49 9.86 -7.11
N SER A 108 -12.64 9.27 -6.74
CA SER A 108 -13.97 9.66 -7.21
C SER A 108 -14.66 10.70 -6.32
N ARG A 109 -14.07 11.05 -5.18
CA ARG A 109 -14.60 12.10 -4.30
C ARG A 109 -14.24 13.48 -4.84
N ALA A 110 -15.05 14.48 -4.52
CA ALA A 110 -14.78 15.87 -4.88
C ALA A 110 -13.43 16.38 -4.31
N ASP A 111 -13.13 16.03 -3.06
CA ASP A 111 -11.80 16.17 -2.48
C ASP A 111 -11.38 14.84 -1.83
N ALA A 112 -10.44 14.15 -2.48
CA ALA A 112 -9.85 12.92 -1.96
C ALA A 112 -9.16 13.10 -0.61
N PHE A 113 -8.77 14.33 -0.25
CA PHE A 113 -8.05 14.67 0.98
C PHE A 113 -8.92 15.37 2.01
N ALA A 114 -10.24 15.41 1.83
CA ALA A 114 -11.13 15.76 2.92
C ALA A 114 -10.91 14.76 4.08
N VAL A 115 -10.78 15.26 5.31
CA VAL A 115 -10.35 14.48 6.49
C VAL A 115 -11.21 13.22 6.65
N LYS A 116 -12.53 13.38 6.67
CA LYS A 116 -13.47 12.28 6.94
C LYS A 116 -13.36 11.12 5.93
N PRO A 117 -13.53 11.32 4.60
CA PRO A 117 -13.41 10.22 3.65
C PRO A 117 -12.00 9.62 3.63
N TYR A 118 -10.95 10.45 3.70
CA TYR A 118 -9.58 9.96 3.69
C TYR A 118 -9.27 9.02 4.87
N VAL A 119 -9.62 9.45 6.10
CA VAL A 119 -9.40 8.67 7.31
C VAL A 119 -10.25 7.40 7.31
N LEU A 120 -11.54 7.50 7.01
CA LEU A 120 -12.43 6.33 7.00
C LEU A 120 -11.99 5.28 5.98
N THR A 121 -11.67 5.69 4.74
CA THR A 121 -11.19 4.73 3.74
C THR A 121 -9.88 4.09 4.16
N SER A 122 -8.93 4.88 4.68
CA SER A 122 -7.64 4.36 5.16
C SER A 122 -7.84 3.30 6.24
N VAL A 123 -8.65 3.58 7.26
CA VAL A 123 -8.90 2.64 8.37
C VAL A 123 -9.63 1.39 7.87
N ILE A 124 -10.75 1.56 7.16
CA ILE A 124 -11.60 0.43 6.74
C ILE A 124 -10.82 -0.51 5.82
N THR A 125 -10.13 0.03 4.82
CA THR A 125 -9.38 -0.81 3.87
C THR A 125 -8.20 -1.51 4.54
N THR A 126 -7.53 -0.85 5.48
CA THR A 126 -6.43 -1.47 6.25
C THR A 126 -6.95 -2.62 7.11
N VAL A 127 -8.08 -2.46 7.80
CA VAL A 127 -8.68 -3.52 8.61
C VAL A 127 -9.16 -4.68 7.73
N VAL A 128 -9.77 -4.39 6.58
CA VAL A 128 -10.17 -5.42 5.60
C VAL A 128 -8.95 -6.17 5.08
N ALA A 129 -7.88 -5.46 4.70
CA ALA A 129 -6.64 -6.06 4.24
C ALA A 129 -5.99 -6.94 5.32
N PHE A 130 -6.00 -6.49 6.57
CA PHE A 130 -5.55 -7.27 7.72
C PHE A 130 -6.34 -8.58 7.83
N VAL A 131 -7.67 -8.52 7.87
CA VAL A 131 -8.50 -9.73 7.99
C VAL A 131 -8.24 -10.67 6.81
N ILE A 132 -8.24 -10.18 5.57
CA ILE A 132 -8.00 -11.01 4.39
C ILE A 132 -6.63 -11.70 4.45
N SER A 133 -5.57 -10.94 4.72
CA SER A 133 -4.20 -11.47 4.71
C SER A 133 -3.95 -12.44 5.88
N THR A 134 -4.43 -12.11 7.08
CA THR A 134 -4.34 -12.98 8.26
C THR A 134 -5.11 -14.28 8.03
N GLN A 135 -6.36 -14.20 7.57
CA GLN A 135 -7.16 -15.40 7.31
C GLN A 135 -6.55 -16.27 6.21
N ALA A 136 -6.08 -15.67 5.11
CA ALA A 136 -5.41 -16.44 4.06
C ALA A 136 -4.17 -17.17 4.59
N TYR A 137 -3.39 -16.54 5.46
CA TYR A 137 -2.23 -17.17 6.07
C TYR A 137 -2.63 -18.33 7.00
N TYR A 138 -3.56 -18.13 7.93
CA TYR A 138 -3.98 -19.19 8.85
C TYR A 138 -4.69 -20.36 8.14
N LEU A 139 -5.45 -20.07 7.08
CA LEU A 139 -6.15 -21.11 6.31
C LEU A 139 -5.22 -21.90 5.39
N PHE A 140 -4.31 -21.22 4.68
CA PHE A 140 -3.59 -21.83 3.55
C PHE A 140 -2.08 -21.99 3.77
N SER A 141 -1.51 -21.52 4.89
CA SER A 141 -0.05 -21.65 5.11
C SER A 141 0.42 -23.08 5.37
N GLY A 142 -0.47 -23.96 5.84
CA GLY A 142 -0.10 -25.31 6.30
C GLY A 142 0.66 -25.34 7.62
N ARG A 143 0.68 -24.23 8.37
CA ARG A 143 1.48 -24.07 9.61
C ARG A 143 0.71 -24.12 10.90
N PHE A 144 -0.60 -23.95 10.80
CA PHE A 144 -1.50 -23.99 11.93
C PHE A 144 -2.57 -25.05 11.68
N PRO A 145 -3.08 -25.70 12.73
CA PRO A 145 -4.33 -26.43 12.63
C PRO A 145 -5.39 -25.51 12.02
N ASN A 146 -6.06 -25.99 10.99
CA ASN A 146 -7.10 -25.25 10.30
C ASN A 146 -8.33 -26.16 10.20
N ASN A 147 -9.25 -26.04 11.16
CA ASN A 147 -10.55 -26.71 11.11
C ASN A 147 -11.64 -25.80 10.50
N GLY A 148 -11.25 -24.71 9.82
CA GLY A 148 -12.13 -23.81 9.08
C GLY A 148 -12.00 -22.34 9.44
N VAL A 149 -12.85 -21.53 8.81
CA VAL A 149 -12.80 -20.05 8.91
C VAL A 149 -13.13 -19.55 10.31
N LEU A 150 -14.09 -20.18 11.02
CA LEU A 150 -14.51 -19.72 12.35
C LEU A 150 -13.43 -19.85 13.41
N GLU A 151 -12.65 -20.94 13.38
CA GLU A 151 -11.52 -21.12 14.28
C GLU A 151 -10.39 -20.15 13.93
N THR A 152 -10.02 -20.07 12.66
CA THR A 152 -8.91 -19.22 12.23
C THR A 152 -9.15 -17.73 12.46
N LEU A 153 -10.42 -17.28 12.45
CA LEU A 153 -10.81 -15.91 12.79
C LEU A 153 -10.45 -15.49 14.22
N GLN A 154 -10.10 -16.42 15.11
CA GLN A 154 -9.68 -16.11 16.47
C GLN A 154 -8.19 -15.73 16.56
N TYR A 155 -7.42 -15.96 15.49
CA TYR A 155 -5.97 -15.78 15.50
C TYR A 155 -5.53 -14.45 14.88
N GLY A 156 -4.29 -14.06 15.19
CA GLY A 156 -3.59 -12.94 14.56
C GLY A 156 -3.99 -11.54 15.04
N TRP A 157 -5.04 -11.37 15.86
CA TRP A 157 -5.48 -10.06 16.37
C TRP A 157 -4.40 -9.29 17.14
N ASN A 158 -3.41 -9.98 17.71
CA ASN A 158 -2.23 -9.37 18.33
C ASN A 158 -1.38 -8.56 17.33
N TYR A 159 -1.46 -8.85 16.02
CA TYR A 159 -0.78 -8.10 14.96
C TYR A 159 -1.58 -6.90 14.45
N LEU A 160 -2.88 -6.80 14.76
CA LEU A 160 -3.74 -5.71 14.27
C LEU A 160 -3.19 -4.32 14.66
N PRO A 161 -2.76 -4.04 15.91
CA PRO A 161 -2.30 -2.72 16.30
C PRO A 161 -1.10 -2.23 15.48
N THR A 162 -0.11 -3.09 15.23
CA THR A 162 1.08 -2.72 14.44
C THR A 162 0.76 -2.61 12.96
N TYR A 163 -0.06 -3.53 12.43
CA TYR A 163 -0.50 -3.52 11.03
C TYR A 163 -1.26 -2.23 10.67
N VAL A 164 -2.23 -1.85 11.52
CA VAL A 164 -3.00 -0.61 11.37
C VAL A 164 -2.12 0.60 11.67
N GLY A 165 -1.35 0.55 12.75
CA GLY A 165 -0.51 1.66 13.21
C GLY A 165 0.49 2.14 12.16
N PHE A 166 1.27 1.23 11.57
CA PHE A 166 2.24 1.59 10.55
C PHE A 166 1.58 2.11 9.27
N THR A 167 0.48 1.49 8.83
CA THR A 167 -0.24 1.95 7.64
C THR A 167 -0.81 3.35 7.84
N LEU A 168 -1.47 3.60 8.98
CA LEU A 168 -2.05 4.90 9.29
C LEU A 168 -0.99 5.98 9.52
N MET A 169 0.18 5.62 10.04
CA MET A 169 1.33 6.54 10.14
C MET A 169 1.72 7.07 8.76
N TYR A 170 1.91 6.20 7.75
CA TYR A 170 2.22 6.63 6.38
C TYR A 170 1.09 7.45 5.77
N MET A 171 -0.17 7.03 5.98
CA MET A 171 -1.33 7.77 5.47
C MET A 171 -1.46 9.17 6.09
N ALA A 172 -1.19 9.30 7.38
CA ALA A 172 -1.20 10.59 8.07
C ALA A 172 -0.07 11.50 7.59
N ALA A 173 1.16 10.97 7.48
CA ALA A 173 2.30 11.71 6.96
C ALA A 173 2.04 12.23 5.54
N PHE A 174 1.49 11.39 4.66
CA PHE A 174 1.15 11.77 3.30
C PHE A 174 0.07 12.87 3.27
N TRP A 175 -0.98 12.72 4.09
CA TRP A 175 -2.05 13.72 4.18
C TRP A 175 -1.55 15.08 4.66
N LEU A 176 -0.68 15.09 5.69
CA LEU A 176 -0.06 16.31 6.20
C LEU A 176 0.81 16.99 5.14
N ALA A 177 1.59 16.22 4.38
CA ALA A 177 2.39 16.74 3.27
C ALA A 177 1.52 17.39 2.19
N VAL A 178 0.41 16.75 1.80
CA VAL A 178 -0.54 17.31 0.82
C VAL A 178 -1.19 18.58 1.35
N LYS A 179 -1.58 18.60 2.63
CA LYS A 179 -2.18 19.79 3.25
C LYS A 179 -1.19 20.95 3.31
N ALA A 180 0.04 20.71 3.74
CA ALA A 180 1.10 21.72 3.77
C ALA A 180 1.36 22.30 2.35
N PHE A 181 1.44 21.43 1.35
CA PHE A 181 1.63 21.84 -0.04
C PHE A 181 0.48 22.73 -0.54
N ARG A 182 -0.77 22.35 -0.27
CA ARG A 182 -1.96 23.16 -0.62
C ARG A 182 -1.93 24.54 0.06
N LEU A 183 -1.57 24.60 1.34
CA LEU A 183 -1.48 25.87 2.08
C LEU A 183 -0.44 26.81 1.48
N ILE A 184 0.73 26.29 1.10
CA ILE A 184 1.79 27.07 0.45
C ILE A 184 1.33 27.61 -0.92
N GLN A 185 0.60 26.82 -1.69
CA GLN A 185 0.07 27.25 -2.99
C GLN A 185 -0.96 28.38 -2.86
N VAL A 186 -1.87 28.27 -1.88
CA VAL A 186 -2.87 29.33 -1.62
C VAL A 186 -2.20 30.62 -1.17
N GLY A 187 -1.18 30.54 -0.31
CA GLY A 187 -0.41 31.72 0.12
C GLY A 187 0.25 32.44 -1.06
N LYS A 188 0.78 31.70 -2.04
CA LYS A 188 1.37 32.28 -3.26
C LYS A 188 0.34 32.95 -4.17
N SER A 189 -0.86 32.40 -4.29
CA SER A 189 -1.92 32.99 -5.13
C SER A 189 -2.57 34.24 -4.53
N VAL A 190 -2.50 34.42 -3.21
CA VAL A 190 -3.02 35.63 -2.54
C VAL A 190 -2.03 36.80 -2.62
N GLN A 191 -0.74 36.50 -2.82
CA GLN A 191 0.34 37.49 -2.89
C GLN A 191 0.69 37.93 -4.33
N ALA A 192 0.10 37.30 -5.35
CA ALA A 192 0.30 37.60 -6.77
C ALA A 192 -0.88 38.41 -7.32
#